data_AF-A0A7J9XZI4-F1
#
_entry.id   AF-A0A7J9XZI4-F1
#
_cell.length_a   1.000
_cell.length_b   1.000
_cell.length_c   1.000
_cell.angle_alpha   90.00
_cell.angle_beta   90.00
_cell.angle_gamma   90.00
#
_symmetry.space_group_name_H-M   'P 1'
#
loop_
_entity.id
_entity.type
_entity.pdbx_description
1 polymer ?
#
loop_
_entity_poly.entity_id
_entity_poly.type
_entity_poly.pdbx_seq_one_letter_code
_entity_poly.pdbx_strand_id
1 'polypeptide(L)'
;MSLQLSPQTWQRLVDRPRERALVGAVCDRLDELDHLGDGCDRGLVAALRFVLVCHQPTSRRRCRACRHQSARRLWRSRRWPCPVWLQVHYELIGPFAGGRHRQQ
;
A
#
# COMPACT_ATOMS: atom_id res chain seq x y z
N MET A 1 -8.60 -13.82 -1.85
CA MET A 1 -9.09 -13.10 -0.64
C MET A 1 -8.84 -11.61 -0.88
N SER A 2 -9.85 -10.76 -1.08
CA SER A 2 -9.62 -9.36 -1.47
C SER A 2 -8.98 -8.52 -0.35
N LEU A 3 -8.17 -7.51 -0.71
CA LEU A 3 -7.46 -6.65 0.24
C LEU A 3 -8.44 -5.83 1.11
N GLN A 4 -8.52 -6.16 2.40
CA GLN A 4 -9.46 -5.52 3.33
C GLN A 4 -8.90 -4.23 3.94
N LEU A 5 -9.04 -3.11 3.24
CA LEU A 5 -8.84 -1.78 3.84
C LEU A 5 -10.06 -1.36 4.64
N SER A 6 -9.86 -0.65 5.75
CA SER A 6 -10.96 -0.18 6.58
C SER A 6 -11.88 0.78 5.80
N PRO A 7 -13.19 0.81 6.07
CA PRO A 7 -14.11 1.78 5.46
C PRO A 7 -13.65 3.23 5.64
N GLN A 8 -13.04 3.54 6.80
CA GLN A 8 -12.48 4.86 7.07
C GLN A 8 -11.29 5.20 6.16
N THR A 9 -10.48 4.20 5.78
CA THR A 9 -9.40 4.36 4.81
C THR A 9 -9.98 4.73 3.45
N TRP A 10 -11.00 4.00 3.00
CA TRP A 10 -11.69 4.28 1.74
C TRP A 10 -12.37 5.65 1.70
N GLN A 11 -13.10 6.02 2.76
CA GLN A 11 -13.76 7.32 2.82
C GLN A 11 -12.75 8.48 2.70
N ARG A 12 -11.57 8.33 3.28
CA ARG A 12 -10.51 9.37 3.24
C ARG A 12 -9.84 9.52 1.89
N LEU A 13 -9.95 8.51 1.03
CA LEU A 13 -9.43 8.52 -0.34
C LEU A 13 -10.35 9.27 -1.30
N VAL A 14 -11.62 9.48 -0.94
CA VAL A 14 -12.61 10.20 -1.78
C VAL A 14 -12.08 11.55 -2.22
N ASP A 15 -11.56 12.36 -1.29
CA ASP A 15 -11.05 13.71 -1.57
C ASP A 15 -9.62 13.71 -2.14
N ARG A 16 -9.08 12.55 -2.53
CA ARG A 16 -7.68 12.37 -2.91
C ARG A 16 -7.53 11.44 -4.10
N PRO A 17 -7.87 11.93 -5.30
CA PRO A 17 -7.93 11.10 -6.50
C PRO A 17 -6.61 10.40 -6.79
N ARG A 18 -5.47 11.06 -6.54
CA ARG A 18 -4.14 10.45 -6.75
C ARG A 18 -3.86 9.29 -5.80
N GLU A 19 -4.10 9.47 -4.50
CA GLU A 19 -3.90 8.41 -3.50
C GLU A 19 -4.90 7.26 -3.76
N ARG A 20 -6.13 7.60 -4.17
CA ARG A 20 -7.17 6.63 -4.51
C ARG A 20 -6.79 5.80 -5.72
N ALA A 21 -6.27 6.43 -6.78
CA ALA A 21 -5.83 5.74 -7.98
C ALA A 21 -4.67 4.77 -7.68
N LEU A 22 -3.70 5.20 -6.87
CA LEU A 22 -2.60 4.33 -6.43
C LEU A 22 -3.12 3.09 -5.70
N VAL A 23 -3.99 3.31 -4.71
CA VAL A 23 -4.51 2.24 -3.86
C VAL A 23 -5.41 1.31 -4.66
N GLY A 24 -6.27 1.86 -5.51
CA GLY A 24 -7.14 1.12 -6.43
C GLY A 24 -6.32 0.22 -7.35
N ALA A 25 -5.33 0.77 -8.05
CA ALA A 25 -4.50 -0.01 -8.97
C ALA A 25 -3.77 -1.17 -8.27
N VAL A 26 -3.31 -0.98 -7.02
CA VAL A 26 -2.72 -2.07 -6.22
C VAL A 26 -3.77 -3.13 -5.86
N CYS A 27 -4.97 -2.73 -5.43
CA CYS A 27 -6.07 -3.67 -5.16
C CYS A 27 -6.43 -4.48 -6.41
N ASP A 28 -6.65 -3.79 -7.53
CA ASP A 28 -7.03 -4.39 -8.81
C ASP A 28 -5.97 -5.39 -9.27
N ARG A 29 -4.69 -5.01 -9.20
CA ARG A 29 -3.59 -5.90 -9.60
C ARG A 29 -3.46 -7.13 -8.70
N LEU A 30 -3.68 -7.00 -7.39
CA LEU A 30 -3.68 -8.15 -6.48
C LEU A 30 -4.85 -9.09 -6.74
N ASP A 31 -6.00 -8.54 -7.10
CA ASP A 31 -7.16 -9.33 -7.46
C ASP A 31 -6.93 -10.01 -8.81
N GLU A 32 -6.35 -9.37 -9.81
CA GLU A 32 -5.90 -10.02 -11.06
C GLU A 32 -4.94 -11.19 -10.79
N LEU A 33 -3.93 -11.00 -9.93
CA LEU A 33 -2.98 -12.04 -9.56
C LEU A 33 -3.66 -13.25 -8.88
N ASP A 34 -4.71 -13.01 -8.10
CA ASP A 34 -5.54 -14.09 -7.51
C ASP A 34 -6.30 -14.89 -8.60
N HIS A 35 -6.76 -14.21 -9.66
CA HIS A 35 -7.57 -14.82 -10.71
C HIS A 35 -6.74 -15.52 -11.80
N LEU A 36 -5.46 -15.20 -11.95
CA LEU A 36 -4.63 -15.71 -13.04
C LEU A 36 -4.38 -17.24 -12.99
N GLY A 37 -4.57 -17.91 -11.85
CA GLY A 37 -4.50 -19.38 -11.73
C GLY A 37 -3.10 -19.99 -12.01
N ASP A 38 -2.81 -21.13 -11.36
CA ASP A 38 -1.65 -22.07 -11.44
C ASP A 38 -0.19 -21.56 -11.54
N GLY A 39 0.09 -20.30 -11.87
CA GLY A 39 1.43 -19.71 -11.93
C GLY A 39 1.72 -18.67 -10.84
N CYS A 40 0.72 -18.24 -10.07
CA CYS A 40 0.89 -17.28 -8.98
C CYS A 40 0.79 -17.97 -7.62
N ASP A 41 1.84 -17.85 -6.81
CA ASP A 41 1.84 -18.36 -5.44
C ASP A 41 0.79 -17.58 -4.62
N ARG A 42 -0.35 -18.22 -4.36
CA ARG A 42 -1.46 -17.66 -3.58
C ARG A 42 -1.02 -17.25 -2.17
N GLY A 43 -0.02 -17.94 -1.60
CA GLY A 43 0.59 -17.60 -0.32
C GLY A 43 1.35 -16.28 -0.40
N LEU A 44 2.06 -16.01 -1.50
CA LEU A 44 2.74 -14.75 -1.73
C LEU A 44 1.77 -13.58 -1.87
N VAL A 45 0.68 -13.75 -2.63
CA VAL A 45 -0.36 -12.70 -2.75
C VAL A 45 -1.03 -12.44 -1.40
N ALA A 46 -1.33 -13.49 -0.62
CA ALA A 46 -1.88 -13.37 0.72
C ALA A 46 -0.91 -12.64 1.68
N ALA A 47 0.37 -12.98 1.65
CA ALA A 47 1.41 -12.30 2.44
C ALA A 47 1.53 -10.81 2.06
N LEU A 48 1.48 -10.50 0.76
CA LEU A 48 1.52 -9.12 0.28
C LEU A 48 0.31 -8.33 0.75
N ARG A 49 -0.89 -8.91 0.71
CA ARG A 49 -2.10 -8.29 1.28
C ARG A 49 -1.96 -8.04 2.77
N PHE A 50 -1.44 -9.01 3.53
CA PHE A 50 -1.19 -8.84 4.97
C PHE A 50 -0.27 -7.65 5.24
N VAL A 51 0.86 -7.55 4.51
CA VAL A 51 1.77 -6.40 4.62
C VAL A 51 1.05 -5.08 4.36
N LEU A 52 0.27 -4.99 3.28
CA LEU A 52 -0.45 -3.76 2.94
C LEU A 52 -1.48 -3.37 4.00
N VAL A 53 -2.18 -4.34 4.59
CA VAL A 53 -3.12 -4.14 5.71
C VAL A 53 -2.40 -3.62 6.96
N CYS A 54 -1.25 -4.20 7.33
CA CYS A 54 -0.44 -3.71 8.45
C CYS A 54 0.01 -2.25 8.26
N HIS A 55 0.11 -1.81 7.01
CA HIS A 55 0.51 -0.45 6.66
C HIS A 55 -0.66 0.53 6.49
N GLN A 56 -1.88 0.18 6.92
CA GLN A 56 -3.03 1.10 6.89
C GLN A 56 -2.80 2.39 7.70
N PRO A 57 -3.46 3.50 7.30
CA PRO A 57 -3.38 4.75 8.01
C PRO A 57 -4.16 4.72 9.31
N THR A 58 -3.62 5.36 10.34
CA THR A 58 -4.38 5.79 11.53
C THR A 58 -5.37 6.90 11.19
N SER A 59 -6.19 7.30 12.18
CA SER A 59 -7.04 8.49 12.12
C SER A 59 -6.32 9.76 11.65
N ARG A 60 -5.03 9.89 11.99
CA ARG A 60 -4.17 11.03 11.59
C ARG A 60 -3.50 10.85 10.21
N ARG A 61 -4.03 9.97 9.35
CA ARG A 61 -3.54 9.67 7.98
C ARG A 61 -2.07 9.27 7.93
N ARG A 62 -1.68 8.47 8.92
CA ARG A 62 -0.30 8.21 9.28
C ARG A 62 -0.12 6.71 9.47
N CYS A 63 0.84 6.12 8.77
CA CYS A 63 1.15 4.70 8.91
C CYS A 63 1.89 4.44 10.22
N ARG A 64 1.38 3.50 11.05
CA ARG A 64 2.02 3.10 12.31
C ARG A 64 3.13 2.06 12.11
N ALA A 65 2.99 1.14 11.16
CA ALA A 65 4.03 0.14 10.89
C ALA A 65 5.37 0.80 10.51
N CYS A 66 5.34 1.90 9.74
CA CYS A 66 6.54 2.68 9.42
C CYS A 66 7.14 3.44 10.62
N ARG A 67 6.48 3.52 11.78
CA ARG A 67 6.99 4.18 12.99
C ARG A 67 8.13 3.38 13.63
N HIS A 68 8.12 2.06 13.50
CA HIS A 68 9.00 1.15 14.24
C HIS A 68 10.36 0.91 13.58
N GLN A 69 10.57 1.34 12.32
CA GLN A 69 11.77 0.96 11.54
C GLN A 69 12.99 1.90 11.70
N SER A 70 12.96 2.95 12.53
CA SER A 70 14.21 3.62 12.99
C SER A 70 13.97 4.66 14.09
N ALA A 71 14.76 4.56 15.17
CA ALA A 71 14.75 5.51 16.29
C ALA A 71 15.01 6.98 15.86
N ARG A 72 15.75 7.21 14.77
CA ARG A 72 15.96 8.56 14.19
C ARG A 72 14.78 9.11 13.38
N ARG A 73 13.70 8.34 13.15
CA ARG A 73 12.51 8.74 12.36
C ARG A 73 11.20 8.77 13.16
N LEU A 74 11.28 8.76 14.49
CA LEU A 74 10.13 8.87 15.41
C LEU A 74 9.19 10.06 15.11
N TRP A 75 9.69 11.10 14.43
CA TRP A 75 8.96 12.31 14.03
C TRP A 75 8.25 12.22 12.67
N ARG A 76 8.53 11.19 11.87
CA ARG A 76 7.95 11.00 10.53
C ARG A 76 7.23 9.68 10.43
N SER A 77 6.23 9.47 11.28
CA SER A 77 5.08 8.68 10.84
C SER A 77 4.65 9.22 9.47
N ARG A 78 5.01 8.50 8.41
CA ARG A 78 4.90 9.00 7.04
C ARG A 78 3.42 9.11 6.70
N ARG A 79 3.06 10.15 5.94
CA ARG A 79 1.73 10.24 5.33
C ARG A 79 1.49 8.95 4.55
N TRP A 80 0.30 8.41 4.70
CA TRP A 80 -0.15 7.28 3.91
C TRP A 80 -0.74 7.79 2.58
N PRO A 81 -0.54 7.12 1.43
CA PRO A 81 0.20 5.87 1.23
C PRO A 81 1.69 6.00 1.59
N CYS A 82 2.18 5.07 2.42
CA CYS A 82 3.54 5.11 2.94
C CYS A 82 4.54 4.50 1.95
N PRO A 83 5.87 4.59 2.18
CA PRO A 83 6.86 4.06 1.25
C PRO A 83 6.66 2.58 0.86
N VAL A 84 6.15 1.74 1.76
CA VAL A 84 5.82 0.34 1.44
C VAL A 84 4.72 0.24 0.39
N TRP A 85 3.64 1.02 0.54
CA TRP A 85 2.58 1.09 -0.47
C TRP A 85 3.09 1.62 -1.82
N LEU A 86 3.96 2.63 -1.79
CA LEU A 86 4.57 3.17 -3.02
C LEU A 86 5.48 2.15 -3.70
N GLN A 87 6.28 1.41 -2.93
CA GLN A 87 7.15 0.36 -3.46
C GLN A 87 6.33 -0.77 -4.07
N VAL A 88 5.30 -1.25 -3.37
CA VAL A 88 4.44 -2.32 -3.89
C VAL A 88 3.74 -1.89 -5.19
N HIS A 89 3.25 -0.65 -5.26
CA HIS A 89 2.73 -0.13 -6.53
C HIS A 89 3.81 -0.15 -7.62
N TYR A 90 5.02 0.30 -7.31
CA TYR A 90 6.14 0.31 -8.26
C TYR A 90 6.44 -1.09 -8.80
N GLU A 91 6.56 -2.09 -7.94
CA GLU A 91 6.90 -3.46 -8.34
C GLU A 91 5.76 -4.17 -9.08
N LEU A 92 4.51 -3.92 -8.68
CA LEU A 92 3.36 -4.62 -9.27
C LEU A 92 2.88 -4.00 -10.59
N ILE A 93 3.03 -2.69 -10.74
CA ILE A 93 2.37 -1.90 -11.79
C ILE A 93 3.38 -1.02 -12.54
N GLY A 94 4.39 -0.50 -11.84
CA GLY A 94 5.37 0.42 -12.38
C GLY A 94 5.35 1.81 -11.73
N PRO A 95 6.15 2.76 -12.25
CA PRO A 95 6.37 4.06 -11.64
C PRO A 95 5.07 4.85 -11.41
N PHE A 96 4.85 5.24 -10.16
CA PHE A 96 3.78 6.16 -9.80
C PHE A 96 4.25 7.62 -9.96
N ALA A 97 3.49 8.44 -10.68
CA ALA A 97 3.76 9.86 -10.84
C ALA A 97 3.69 10.61 -9.47
N GLY A 98 4.82 10.66 -8.76
CA GLY A 98 4.95 11.39 -7.49
C GLY A 98 5.79 10.73 -6.39
N GLY A 99 6.28 9.50 -6.60
CA GLY A 99 7.21 8.86 -5.67
C GLY A 99 8.65 9.31 -5.95
N ARG A 100 9.28 10.02 -5.00
CA ARG A 100 10.74 10.28 -5.05
C ARG A 100 11.47 8.94 -5.01
N HIS A 101 11.91 8.52 -6.19
CA HIS A 101 12.85 7.43 -6.41
C HIS A 101 14.11 7.72 -5.60
N ARG A 102 14.42 6.86 -4.62
CA ARG A 102 15.74 6.83 -4.01
C ARG A 102 16.31 5.47 -4.36
N GLN A 103 16.95 5.41 -5.51
CA GLN A 103 17.90 4.36 -5.85
C GLN A 103 18.89 4.25 -4.67
N GLN A 104 18.96 3.05 -4.10
CA GLN A 104 20.14 2.59 -3.39
C GLN A 104 20.91 1.72 -4.35
#